data_AF-A0A6I7X1R4-F1
#
_entry.id   AF-A0A6I7X1R4-F1
#
_cell.length_a   1.000
_cell.length_b   1.000
_cell.length_c   1.000
_cell.angle_alpha   90.00
_cell.angle_beta   90.00
_cell.angle_gamma   90.00
#
_symmetry.space_group_name_H-M   'P 1'
#
loop_
_entity.id
_entity.type
_entity.pdbx_description
1 polymer ?
#
loop_
_entity_poly.entity_id
_entity_poly.type
_entity_poly.pdbx_seq_one_letter_code
_entity_poly.pdbx_strand_id
1 'polypeptide(L)'
;MNANDKKEIINAGADNMYKLAGTVIMMANLGFIPTRIKKPYIFSMDTYLVTGLSGYSKSLKKLIEIYNQGVITEKDSVKAEKLKTASKLIFDGAEPMEAINEVGFKASDIDLDREDISYSDLQDSYIKTYNYLFPSIDQ
;
A
#
# COMPACT_ATOMS: atom_id res chain seq x y z
N MET A 1 7.29 19.03 0.64
CA MET A 1 6.19 18.69 -0.29
C MET A 1 4.91 18.64 0.53
N ASN A 2 3.86 19.34 0.11
CA ASN A 2 2.59 19.33 0.86
C ASN A 2 1.78 18.05 0.57
N ALA A 3 0.67 17.81 1.29
CA ALA A 3 -0.14 16.61 1.13
C ALA A 3 -0.79 16.47 -0.27
N ASN A 4 -1.17 17.59 -0.90
CA ASN A 4 -1.76 17.59 -2.23
C ASN A 4 -0.72 17.22 -3.29
N ASP A 5 0.47 17.81 -3.22
CA ASP A 5 1.59 17.48 -4.13
C ASP A 5 1.91 15.97 -4.06
N LYS A 6 1.98 15.42 -2.84
CA LYS A 6 2.24 13.98 -2.62
C LYS A 6 1.17 13.13 -3.31
N LYS A 7 -0.11 13.47 -3.10
CA LYS A 7 -1.25 12.76 -3.68
C LYS A 7 -1.21 12.79 -5.22
N GLU A 8 -0.88 13.93 -5.82
CA GLU A 8 -0.77 14.06 -7.27
C GLU A 8 0.33 13.14 -7.84
N ILE A 9 1.53 13.15 -7.23
CA ILE A 9 2.63 12.26 -7.65
C ILE A 9 2.25 10.79 -7.48
N ILE A 10 1.66 10.42 -6.34
CA ILE A 10 1.24 9.03 -6.08
C ILE A 10 0.24 8.59 -7.13
N ASN A 11 -0.77 9.42 -7.44
CA ASN A 11 -1.77 9.10 -8.45
C ASN A 11 -1.18 8.98 -9.85
N ALA A 12 -0.23 9.84 -10.22
CA ALA A 12 0.48 9.73 -11.50
C ALA A 12 1.29 8.42 -11.62
N GLY A 13 1.88 7.95 -10.52
CA GLY A 13 2.68 6.71 -10.48
C GLY A 13 1.91 5.44 -10.15
N ALA A 14 0.63 5.53 -9.76
CA ALA A 14 -0.10 4.46 -9.09
C ALA A 14 -0.19 3.17 -9.92
N ASP A 15 -0.43 3.28 -11.22
CA ASP A 15 -0.56 2.10 -12.09
C ASP A 15 0.76 1.33 -12.23
N ASN A 16 1.87 2.03 -12.38
CA ASN A 16 3.21 1.43 -12.47
C ASN A 16 3.59 0.74 -11.16
N MET A 17 3.35 1.42 -10.03
CA MET A 17 3.66 0.88 -8.71
C MET A 17 2.73 -0.28 -8.31
N TYR A 18 1.44 -0.22 -8.68
CA TYR A 18 0.50 -1.34 -8.52
C TYR A 18 0.99 -2.59 -9.25
N LYS A 19 1.41 -2.44 -10.51
CA LYS A 19 1.97 -3.53 -11.31
C LYS A 19 3.24 -4.08 -10.68
N LEU A 20 4.17 -3.20 -10.31
CA LEU A 20 5.42 -3.58 -9.65
C LEU A 20 5.18 -4.37 -8.36
N ALA A 21 4.28 -3.90 -7.48
CA ALA A 21 3.91 -4.62 -6.26
C ALA A 21 3.39 -6.04 -6.54
N GLY A 22 2.59 -6.19 -7.60
CA GLY A 22 2.11 -7.50 -8.06
C GLY A 22 3.23 -8.40 -8.58
N THR A 23 4.16 -7.84 -9.37
CA THR A 23 5.32 -8.57 -9.88
C THR A 23 6.26 -9.01 -8.75
N VAL A 24 6.48 -8.16 -7.73
CA VAL A 24 7.30 -8.51 -6.55
C VAL A 24 6.70 -9.70 -5.80
N ILE A 25 5.39 -9.72 -5.58
CA ILE A 25 4.70 -10.86 -4.96
C ILE A 25 4.89 -12.12 -5.80
N MET A 26 4.68 -12.03 -7.11
CA MET A 26 4.85 -13.17 -8.03
C MET A 26 6.28 -13.72 -7.96
N MET A 27 7.30 -12.85 -8.04
CA MET A 27 8.71 -13.25 -7.99
C MET A 27 9.06 -13.93 -6.66
N ALA A 28 8.57 -13.41 -5.55
CA ALA A 28 8.77 -14.01 -4.24
C ALA A 28 8.09 -15.39 -4.13
N ASN A 29 6.86 -15.52 -4.62
CA ASN A 29 6.13 -16.80 -4.62
C ASN A 29 6.75 -17.86 -5.53
N LEU A 30 7.41 -17.45 -6.62
CA LEU A 30 8.17 -18.34 -7.51
C LEU A 30 9.57 -18.67 -6.96
N GLY A 31 9.95 -18.14 -5.79
CA GLY A 31 11.23 -18.40 -5.14
C GLY A 31 12.41 -17.62 -5.72
N PHE A 32 12.19 -16.66 -6.62
CA PHE A 32 13.25 -15.78 -7.12
C PHE A 32 13.74 -14.80 -6.03
N ILE A 33 12.87 -14.49 -5.07
CA ILE A 33 13.22 -13.76 -3.86
C ILE A 33 13.10 -14.73 -2.69
N PRO A 34 14.14 -14.90 -1.84
CA PRO A 34 14.07 -15.81 -0.71
C PRO A 34 12.87 -15.48 0.19
N THR A 35 11.95 -16.44 0.35
CA THR A 35 10.67 -16.28 1.08
C THR A 35 10.85 -15.95 2.56
N ARG A 36 12.02 -16.24 3.14
CA ARG A 36 12.41 -15.80 4.49
C ARG A 36 12.56 -14.28 4.64
N ILE A 37 12.59 -13.54 3.54
CA ILE A 37 12.68 -12.07 3.54
C ILE A 37 11.25 -11.53 3.45
N LYS A 38 10.71 -10.98 4.55
CA LYS A 38 9.38 -10.35 4.55
C LYS A 38 9.30 -9.05 3.74
N LYS A 39 10.44 -8.36 3.58
CA LYS A 39 10.53 -6.99 3.00
C LYS A 39 9.84 -6.81 1.64
N PRO A 40 9.95 -7.73 0.65
CA PRO A 40 9.26 -7.58 -0.63
C PRO A 40 7.73 -7.61 -0.50
N TYR A 41 7.21 -8.47 0.37
CA TYR A 41 5.77 -8.55 0.64
C TYR A 41 5.27 -7.30 1.36
N ILE A 42 6.02 -6.82 2.36
CA ILE A 42 5.73 -5.56 3.06
C ILE A 42 5.73 -4.38 2.08
N PHE A 43 6.74 -4.28 1.22
CA PHE A 43 6.79 -3.27 0.16
C PHE A 43 5.54 -3.29 -0.72
N SER A 44 5.10 -4.48 -1.16
CA SER A 44 3.90 -4.60 -2.00
C SER A 44 2.63 -4.18 -1.24
N MET A 45 2.49 -4.57 0.01
CA MET A 45 1.33 -4.21 0.85
C MET A 45 1.30 -2.71 1.16
N ASP A 46 2.43 -2.11 1.50
CA ASP A 46 2.58 -0.65 1.69
C ASP A 46 2.22 0.10 0.40
N THR A 47 2.70 -0.39 -0.74
CA THR A 47 2.41 0.20 -2.05
C THR A 47 0.90 0.18 -2.33
N TYR A 48 0.23 -0.93 -2.06
CA TYR A 48 -1.22 -1.02 -2.21
C TYR A 48 -1.98 -0.11 -1.24
N LEU A 49 -1.53 0.00 0.01
CA LEU A 49 -2.13 0.93 0.97
C LEU A 49 -1.97 2.38 0.49
N VAL A 50 -0.75 2.82 0.20
CA VAL A 50 -0.45 4.21 -0.20
C VAL A 50 -1.21 4.65 -1.44
N THR A 51 -1.18 3.83 -2.49
CA THR A 51 -1.90 4.13 -3.74
C THR A 51 -3.41 4.04 -3.56
N GLY A 52 -3.90 3.09 -2.78
CA GLY A 52 -5.32 2.95 -2.46
C GLY A 52 -5.87 4.20 -1.76
N LEU A 53 -5.15 4.69 -0.76
CA LEU A 53 -5.51 5.90 -0.02
C LEU A 53 -5.30 7.19 -0.80
N SER A 54 -4.58 7.16 -1.91
CA SER A 54 -4.52 8.30 -2.83
C SER A 54 -5.70 8.34 -3.82
N GLY A 55 -6.53 7.29 -3.83
CA GLY A 55 -7.75 7.17 -4.66
C GLY A 55 -7.69 6.03 -5.68
N TYR A 56 -6.59 5.28 -5.77
CA TYR A 56 -6.47 4.17 -6.73
C TYR A 56 -7.14 2.89 -6.19
N SER A 57 -8.46 2.81 -6.32
CA SER A 57 -9.32 1.79 -5.70
C SER A 57 -8.90 0.33 -5.94
N LYS A 58 -8.28 0.01 -7.09
CA LYS A 58 -7.77 -1.34 -7.39
C LYS A 58 -6.74 -1.79 -6.36
N SER A 59 -5.90 -0.89 -5.87
CA SER A 59 -4.88 -1.19 -4.86
C SER A 59 -5.50 -1.57 -3.52
N LEU A 60 -6.48 -0.79 -3.04
CA LEU A 60 -7.15 -1.08 -1.78
C LEU A 60 -7.90 -2.42 -1.85
N LYS A 61 -8.59 -2.68 -2.97
CA LYS A 61 -9.22 -3.98 -3.24
C LYS A 61 -8.20 -5.13 -3.19
N LYS A 62 -6.99 -4.92 -3.72
CA LYS A 62 -5.96 -5.96 -3.72
C LYS A 62 -5.44 -6.25 -2.31
N LEU A 63 -5.25 -5.23 -1.48
CA LEU A 63 -4.85 -5.41 -0.09
C LEU A 63 -5.92 -6.16 0.72
N ILE A 64 -7.20 -5.86 0.49
CA ILE A 64 -8.34 -6.59 1.09
C ILE A 64 -8.32 -8.08 0.67
N GLU A 65 -8.07 -8.38 -0.60
CA GLU A 65 -7.93 -9.76 -1.10
C GLU A 65 -6.79 -10.51 -0.39
N ILE A 66 -5.63 -9.87 -0.22
CA ILE A 66 -4.46 -10.44 0.43
C ILE A 66 -4.80 -10.90 1.85
N TYR A 67 -5.44 -10.06 2.66
CA TYR A 67 -5.85 -10.42 4.01
C TYR A 67 -6.98 -11.47 4.06
N ASN A 68 -7.93 -11.43 3.13
CA ASN A 68 -9.02 -12.43 3.08
C ASN A 68 -8.51 -13.85 2.77
N GLN A 69 -7.51 -13.95 1.90
CA GLN A 69 -7.01 -15.22 1.38
C GLN A 69 -5.77 -15.72 2.12
N GLY A 70 -5.00 -14.82 2.74
CA GLY A 70 -3.73 -15.15 3.37
C GLY A 70 -2.64 -15.56 2.37
N VAL A 71 -2.56 -14.88 1.22
CA VAL A 71 -1.66 -15.29 0.11
C VAL A 71 -0.18 -15.10 0.44
N ILE A 72 0.16 -14.01 1.13
CA ILE A 72 1.55 -13.61 1.48
C ILE A 72 1.71 -13.21 2.95
N THR A 73 0.61 -13.19 3.69
CA THR A 73 0.48 -12.93 5.12
C THR A 73 -0.50 -13.97 5.65
N GLU A 74 -0.56 -14.15 6.97
CA GLU A 74 -1.66 -14.91 7.56
C GLU A 74 -3.01 -14.30 7.16
N LYS A 75 -3.99 -15.16 6.95
CA LYS A 75 -5.37 -14.75 6.72
C LYS A 75 -5.87 -13.99 7.95
N ASP A 76 -6.34 -12.77 7.73
CA ASP A 76 -6.85 -11.91 8.79
C ASP A 76 -8.13 -11.19 8.32
N SER A 77 -9.28 -11.78 8.68
CA SER A 77 -10.58 -11.21 8.32
C SER A 77 -10.85 -9.88 9.03
N VAL A 78 -10.26 -9.63 10.20
CA VAL A 78 -10.47 -8.38 10.93
C VAL A 78 -9.81 -7.23 10.18
N LYS A 79 -8.55 -7.41 9.75
CA LYS A 79 -7.84 -6.44 8.91
C LYS A 79 -8.53 -6.22 7.56
N ALA A 80 -9.01 -7.30 6.93
CA ALA A 80 -9.76 -7.21 5.69
C ALA A 80 -11.07 -6.40 5.85
N GLU A 81 -11.84 -6.64 6.92
CA GLU A 81 -13.07 -5.89 7.19
C GLU A 81 -12.80 -4.41 7.51
N LYS A 82 -11.77 -4.09 8.30
CA LYS A 82 -11.35 -2.69 8.52
C LYS A 82 -11.12 -1.96 7.20
N LEU A 83 -10.34 -2.55 6.29
CA LEU A 83 -10.05 -1.95 4.99
C LEU A 83 -11.29 -1.84 4.08
N LYS A 84 -12.23 -2.80 4.15
CA LYS A 84 -13.52 -2.69 3.46
C LYS A 84 -14.34 -1.52 3.98
N THR A 85 -14.44 -1.37 5.30
CA THR A 85 -15.14 -0.25 5.93
C THR A 85 -14.50 1.08 5.54
N ALA A 86 -13.17 1.20 5.62
CA ALA A 86 -12.46 2.40 5.17
C ALA A 86 -12.71 2.69 3.68
N SER A 87 -12.67 1.66 2.82
CA SER A 87 -12.98 1.81 1.40
C SER A 87 -14.40 2.35 1.16
N LYS A 88 -15.36 1.94 2.00
CA LYS A 88 -16.75 2.42 1.91
C LYS A 88 -16.85 3.87 2.36
N LEU A 89 -16.24 4.24 3.48
CA LEU A 89 -16.19 5.63 3.95
C LEU A 89 -15.59 6.55 2.88
N ILE A 90 -14.50 6.14 2.23
CA ILE A 90 -13.87 6.87 1.13
C ILE A 90 -14.84 7.03 -0.04
N PHE A 91 -15.55 5.97 -0.41
CA PHE A 91 -16.56 6.01 -1.47
C PHE A 91 -17.71 6.97 -1.13
N ASP A 92 -18.08 7.04 0.14
CA ASP A 92 -19.12 7.93 0.66
C ASP A 92 -18.61 9.39 0.84
N GLY A 93 -17.34 9.65 0.52
CA GLY A 93 -16.75 10.99 0.47
C GLY A 93 -15.82 11.37 1.64
N ALA A 94 -15.53 10.43 2.54
CA ALA A 94 -14.56 10.67 3.61
C ALA A 94 -13.15 10.89 3.05
N GLU A 95 -12.37 11.73 3.74
CA GLU A 95 -10.95 11.83 3.46
C GLU A 95 -10.28 10.46 3.74
N PRO A 96 -9.45 9.93 2.83
CA PRO A 96 -8.88 8.58 2.97
C PRO A 96 -8.12 8.28 4.25
N MET A 97 -7.39 9.25 4.79
CA MET A 97 -6.71 9.09 6.06
C MET A 97 -7.65 9.12 7.25
N GLU A 98 -8.65 9.99 7.24
CA GLU A 98 -9.72 9.97 8.24
C GLU A 98 -10.43 8.62 8.26
N ALA A 99 -10.80 8.08 7.09
CA ALA A 99 -11.46 6.79 6.96
C ALA A 99 -10.63 5.61 7.50
N ILE A 100 -9.32 5.61 7.28
CA ILE A 100 -8.41 4.56 7.79
C ILE A 100 -8.19 4.68 9.29
N ASN A 101 -8.06 5.91 9.79
CA ASN A 101 -7.93 6.19 11.21
C ASN A 101 -9.20 5.80 11.97
N GLU A 102 -10.37 6.05 11.39
CA GLU A 102 -11.68 5.70 11.97
C GLU A 102 -11.81 4.18 12.21
N VAL A 103 -11.32 3.37 11.26
CA VAL A 103 -11.33 1.90 11.42
C VAL A 103 -10.13 1.37 12.23
N GLY A 104 -9.24 2.28 12.66
CA GLY A 104 -8.04 1.95 13.42
C GLY A 104 -7.10 0.99 12.68
N PHE A 105 -6.96 1.15 11.36
CA PHE A 105 -5.98 0.40 10.57
C PHE A 105 -4.66 1.19 10.51
N LYS A 106 -3.54 0.55 10.84
CA LYS A 106 -2.23 1.19 10.96
C LYS A 106 -1.19 0.52 10.06
N ALA A 107 -0.07 1.20 9.81
CA ALA A 107 1.06 0.59 9.11
C ALA A 107 1.62 -0.65 9.84
N SER A 108 1.57 -0.67 11.18
CA SER A 108 1.93 -1.83 12.00
C SER A 108 0.98 -3.02 11.83
N ASP A 109 -0.21 -2.83 11.25
CA ASP A 109 -1.07 -3.96 10.84
C ASP A 109 -0.49 -4.71 9.62
N ILE A 110 0.41 -4.09 8.85
CA ILE A 110 1.13 -4.71 7.73
C ILE A 110 2.41 -5.39 8.24
N ASP A 111 3.17 -4.71 9.08
CA ASP A 111 4.42 -5.22 9.64
C ASP A 111 4.50 -4.97 11.14
N LEU A 112 4.33 -6.04 11.92
CA LEU A 112 4.37 -6.01 13.39
C LEU A 112 5.77 -5.67 13.96
N ASP A 113 6.81 -5.92 13.16
CA ASP A 113 8.20 -5.68 13.56
C ASP A 113 8.62 -4.21 13.31
N ARG A 114 7.70 -3.40 12.76
CA ARG A 114 7.96 -2.00 12.39
C ARG A 114 7.55 -1.05 13.52
N GLU A 115 8.40 -0.07 13.81
CA GLU A 115 7.98 1.10 14.60
C GLU A 115 6.75 1.74 13.96
N ASP A 116 5.84 2.29 14.78
CA ASP A 116 4.65 3.00 14.31
C ASP A 116 5.07 4.23 13.47
N ILE A 117 5.26 4.00 12.19
CA ILE A 117 5.52 5.01 11.17
C ILE A 117 4.21 5.65 10.71
N SER A 118 4.26 6.95 10.44
CA SER A 118 3.09 7.67 9.96
C SER A 118 2.80 7.32 8.50
N TYR A 119 1.57 7.56 8.07
CA TYR A 119 1.22 7.45 6.65
C TYR A 119 2.01 8.44 5.78
N SER A 120 2.36 9.62 6.29
CA SER A 120 3.21 10.57 5.58
C SER A 120 4.58 9.96 5.26
N ASP A 121 5.13 9.17 6.17
CA ASP A 121 6.41 8.46 5.97
C ASP A 121 6.28 7.37 4.90
N LEU A 122 5.14 6.68 4.85
CA LEU A 122 4.85 5.72 3.76
C LEU A 122 4.77 6.40 2.40
N GLN A 123 4.10 7.54 2.31
CA GLN A 123 4.03 8.33 1.07
C GLN A 123 5.42 8.78 0.63
N ASP A 124 6.26 9.26 1.56
CA ASP A 124 7.62 9.69 1.25
C ASP A 124 8.50 8.53 0.76
N SER A 125 8.39 7.36 1.40
CA SER A 125 9.08 6.14 0.97
C SER A 125 8.63 5.69 -0.43
N TYR A 126 7.32 5.72 -0.69
CA TYR A 126 6.76 5.44 -2.01
C TYR A 126 7.31 6.41 -3.06
N ILE A 127 7.26 7.72 -2.82
CA ILE A 127 7.67 8.74 -3.80
C ILE A 127 9.16 8.61 -4.09
N LYS A 128 9.98 8.40 -3.07
CA LYS A 128 11.42 8.15 -3.23
C LYS A 128 11.68 6.92 -4.10
N THR A 129 10.95 5.84 -3.86
CA THR A 129 11.08 4.60 -4.63
C THR A 129 10.63 4.80 -6.08
N TYR A 130 9.49 5.46 -6.29
CA TYR A 130 8.96 5.79 -7.60
C TYR A 130 9.97 6.62 -8.41
N ASN A 131 10.49 7.71 -7.84
CA ASN A 131 11.45 8.57 -8.52
C ASN A 131 12.78 7.85 -8.83
N TYR A 132 13.19 6.91 -7.98
CA TYR A 132 14.38 6.09 -8.24
C TYR A 132 14.19 5.13 -9.41
N LEU A 133 13.01 4.48 -9.50
CA LEU A 133 12.71 3.49 -10.53
C LEU A 133 12.27 4.10 -11.86
N PHE A 134 11.65 5.27 -11.80
CA PHE A 134 11.09 5.99 -12.94
C PHE A 134 11.60 7.44 -12.94
N PRO A 135 12.92 7.66 -13.09
CA PRO A 135 13.48 9.00 -13.09
C PRO A 135 12.97 9.80 -14.30
N SER A 136 12.72 11.10 -14.10
CA SER A 136 12.47 12.02 -15.21
C SER A 136 13.68 12.04 -16.14
N ILE A 137 13.44 11.96 -17.45
CA ILE A 137 14.48 11.85 -18.48
C ILE A 137 15.25 13.19 -18.63
N ASP A 138 14.74 14.29 -18.07
CA ASP A 138 15.30 15.64 -18.20
C ASP A 138 16.37 16.00 -17.13
N GLN A 139 17.23 15.06 -16.72
CA GLN A 139 18.40 15.34 -15.86
C GLN A 139 19.69 15.53 -16.67
#